data_AF-A0A447RRL4-F1
#
_entry.id   AF-A0A447RRL4-F1
#
_cell.length_a   1.000
_cell.length_b   1.000
_cell.length_c   1.000
_cell.angle_alpha   90.00
_cell.angle_beta   90.00
_cell.angle_gamma   90.00
#
_symmetry.space_group_name_H-M   'P 1'
#
loop_
_entity.id
_entity.type
_entity.pdbx_description
1 polymer ?
#
loop_
_entity_poly.entity_id
_entity_poly.type
_entity_poly.pdbx_seq_one_letter_code
_entity_poly.pdbx_strand_id
1 'polypeptide(L)'
;MADFRKELDRRTIGPRGRQVLDQLMPHLLSEICSRADAPLPLARITPLLTGIVTRTTYLELLSEFPGALKHLITLCAASPMVASQLARHPLLLDELLDPNTLYQPTATDAYRDELASVSAAGAGRG
;
A
#
# COMPACT_ATOMS: atom_id res chain seq x y z
N MET A 1 -8.99 -16.23 6.04
CA MET A 1 -9.59 -16.19 4.67
C MET A 1 -11.11 -16.26 4.69
N ALA A 2 -11.73 -17.20 5.41
CA ALA A 2 -13.19 -17.25 5.54
C ALA A 2 -13.77 -15.94 6.12
N ASP A 3 -13.11 -15.36 7.12
CA ASP A 3 -13.55 -14.08 7.71
C ASP A 3 -13.39 -12.90 6.76
N PHE A 4 -12.32 -12.88 5.94
CA PHE A 4 -12.16 -11.87 4.90
C PHE A 4 -13.31 -11.95 3.90
N ARG A 5 -13.66 -13.15 3.40
CA ARG A 5 -14.79 -13.34 2.49
C ARG A 5 -16.11 -12.85 3.09
N LYS A 6 -16.38 -13.17 4.36
CA LYS A 6 -17.57 -12.67 5.06
C LYS A 6 -17.60 -11.14 5.13
N GLU A 7 -16.45 -10.52 5.39
CA GLU A 7 -16.34 -9.05 5.39
C GLU A 7 -16.58 -8.44 3.99
N LEU A 8 -16.13 -9.12 2.92
CA LEU A 8 -16.45 -8.70 1.54
C LEU A 8 -17.95 -8.73 1.27
N ASP A 9 -18.65 -9.78 1.72
CA ASP A 9 -20.08 -9.93 1.49
C ASP A 9 -20.91 -8.91 2.29
N ARG A 10 -20.36 -8.36 3.39
CA ARG A 10 -20.99 -7.28 4.17
C ARG A 10 -20.75 -5.89 3.59
N ARG A 11 -19.76 -5.72 2.71
CA ARG A 11 -19.43 -4.44 2.09
C ARG A 11 -20.03 -4.35 0.69
N THR A 12 -20.58 -3.20 0.35
CA THR A 12 -21.10 -2.93 -1.00
C THR A 12 -19.94 -2.73 -1.97
N ILE A 13 -19.42 -3.83 -2.52
CA ILE A 13 -18.39 -3.82 -3.56
C ILE A 13 -19.10 -3.88 -4.91
N GLY A 14 -18.80 -2.93 -5.80
CA GLY A 14 -19.34 -2.95 -7.17
C GLY A 14 -18.88 -4.17 -7.97
N PRO A 15 -19.58 -4.54 -9.06
CA PRO A 15 -19.26 -5.72 -9.86
C PRO A 15 -17.82 -5.70 -10.38
N ARG A 16 -17.31 -4.52 -10.75
CA ARG A 16 -15.94 -4.33 -11.19
C ARG A 16 -14.92 -4.62 -10.08
N GLY A 17 -15.14 -4.11 -8.88
CA GLY A 17 -14.26 -4.37 -7.73
C GLY A 17 -14.20 -5.85 -7.36
N ARG A 18 -15.35 -6.55 -7.42
CA ARG A 18 -15.42 -8.01 -7.21
C ARG A 18 -14.59 -8.76 -8.24
N GLN A 19 -14.74 -8.42 -9.52
CA GLN A 19 -13.98 -9.05 -10.61
C GLN A 19 -12.47 -8.89 -10.45
N VAL A 20 -12.00 -7.67 -10.15
CA VAL A 20 -10.58 -7.40 -9.94
C VAL A 20 -10.06 -8.15 -8.71
N LEU A 21 -10.84 -8.19 -7.63
CA LEU A 21 -10.45 -8.94 -6.44
C LEU A 21 -10.35 -10.45 -6.70
N ASP A 22 -11.29 -11.03 -7.47
CA ASP A 22 -11.27 -12.45 -7.84
C ASP A 22 -10.04 -12.80 -8.70
N GLN A 23 -9.51 -11.84 -9.47
CA GLN A 23 -8.26 -11.98 -10.21
C GLN A 23 -7.02 -11.80 -9.32
N LEU A 24 -7.03 -10.81 -8.42
CA LEU A 24 -5.91 -10.50 -7.53
C LEU A 24 -5.65 -11.59 -6.48
N MET A 25 -6.72 -12.15 -5.90
CA MET A 25 -6.62 -13.04 -4.73
C MET A 25 -5.79 -14.31 -4.99
N PRO A 26 -5.93 -15.04 -6.12
CA PRO A 26 -5.08 -16.18 -6.43
C PRO A 26 -3.58 -15.84 -6.46
N HIS A 27 -3.21 -14.71 -7.07
CA HIS A 27 -1.82 -14.27 -7.16
C HIS A 27 -1.26 -13.90 -5.79
N LEU A 28 -2.02 -13.12 -5.02
CA LEU A 28 -1.66 -12.74 -3.66
C LEU A 28 -1.46 -13.96 -2.76
N LEU A 29 -2.38 -14.92 -2.80
CA LEU A 29 -2.27 -16.14 -2.01
C LEU A 29 -1.10 -17.00 -2.44
N SER A 30 -0.86 -17.15 -3.74
CA SER A 30 0.30 -17.90 -4.26
C SER A 30 1.63 -17.33 -3.73
N GLU A 31 1.82 -16.01 -3.81
CA GLU A 31 3.05 -15.35 -3.36
C GLU A 31 3.24 -15.41 -1.84
N ILE A 32 2.16 -15.32 -1.06
CA ILE A 32 2.24 -15.44 0.40
C ILE A 32 2.49 -16.89 0.82
N CYS A 33 1.76 -17.85 0.24
CA CYS A 33 1.85 -19.25 0.61
C CYS A 33 3.20 -19.89 0.25
N SER A 34 3.96 -19.34 -0.70
CA SER A 34 5.33 -19.78 -0.99
C SER A 34 6.34 -19.37 0.09
N ARG A 35 5.98 -18.52 1.05
CA ARG A 35 6.89 -18.03 2.08
C ARG A 35 6.80 -18.87 3.36
N ALA A 36 7.93 -19.03 4.05
CA ALA A 36 7.97 -19.73 5.33
C ALA A 36 7.23 -18.96 6.45
N ASP A 37 7.16 -17.64 6.36
CA ASP A 37 6.50 -16.75 7.31
C ASP A 37 5.03 -16.45 6.97
N ALA A 38 4.43 -17.20 6.03
CA ALA A 38 3.13 -16.92 5.42
C ALA A 38 2.00 -16.42 6.36
N PRO A 39 1.80 -16.96 7.58
CA PRO A 39 0.74 -16.49 8.48
C PRO A 39 0.85 -15.00 8.83
N LEU A 40 2.07 -14.47 8.92
CA LEU A 40 2.36 -13.12 9.39
C LEU A 40 1.97 -12.03 8.38
N PRO A 41 2.48 -12.01 7.12
CA PRO A 41 2.04 -11.03 6.13
C PRO A 41 0.56 -11.20 5.80
N LEU A 42 0.02 -12.43 5.81
CA LEU A 42 -1.40 -12.67 5.56
C LEU A 42 -2.31 -11.97 6.59
N ALA A 43 -1.96 -12.08 7.88
CA ALA A 43 -2.70 -11.42 8.95
C ALA A 43 -2.65 -9.89 8.85
N ARG A 44 -1.57 -9.33 8.31
CA ARG A 44 -1.38 -7.88 8.14
C ARG A 44 -2.01 -7.32 6.86
N ILE A 45 -2.01 -8.09 5.78
CA ILE A 45 -2.58 -7.69 4.49
C ILE A 45 -4.11 -7.78 4.49
N THR A 46 -4.68 -8.74 5.21
CA THR A 46 -6.14 -8.90 5.29
C THR A 46 -6.86 -7.60 5.71
N PRO A 47 -6.52 -6.93 6.83
CA PRO A 47 -7.17 -5.67 7.21
C PRO A 47 -6.86 -4.51 6.23
N LEU A 48 -5.69 -4.51 5.59
CA LEU A 48 -5.35 -3.54 4.55
C LEU A 48 -6.29 -3.69 3.35
N LEU A 49 -6.44 -4.90 2.82
CA LEU A 49 -7.36 -5.19 1.72
C LEU A 49 -8.80 -4.81 2.08
N THR A 50 -9.26 -5.15 3.29
CA THR A 50 -10.60 -4.76 3.77
C THR A 50 -10.77 -3.23 3.81
N GLY A 51 -9.71 -2.49 4.10
CA GLY A 51 -9.71 -1.02 4.11
C GLY A 51 -9.81 -0.40 2.71
N ILE A 52 -9.21 -1.04 1.69
CA ILE A 52 -9.17 -0.52 0.32
C ILE A 52 -10.20 -1.14 -0.62
N VAL A 53 -10.93 -2.17 -0.19
CA VAL A 53 -11.78 -2.96 -1.10
C VAL A 53 -12.91 -2.18 -1.78
N THR A 54 -13.35 -1.07 -1.18
CA THR A 54 -14.36 -0.18 -1.78
C THR A 54 -13.78 0.79 -2.81
N ARG A 55 -12.45 0.82 -2.96
CA ARG A 55 -11.71 1.67 -3.91
C ARG A 55 -11.07 0.80 -4.98
N THR A 56 -11.83 0.55 -6.04
CA THR A 56 -11.43 -0.33 -7.15
C THR A 56 -10.09 0.03 -7.76
N THR A 57 -9.73 1.32 -7.82
CA THR A 57 -8.46 1.80 -8.39
C THR A 57 -7.23 1.20 -7.70
N TYR A 58 -7.25 1.05 -6.37
CA TYR A 58 -6.13 0.44 -5.65
C TYR A 58 -6.08 -1.08 -5.83
N LEU A 59 -7.24 -1.73 -6.01
CA LEU A 59 -7.27 -3.15 -6.36
C LEU A 59 -6.74 -3.37 -7.77
N GLU A 60 -7.09 -2.49 -8.71
CA GLU A 60 -6.61 -2.52 -10.10
C GLU A 60 -5.09 -2.33 -10.13
N LEU A 61 -4.55 -1.35 -9.40
CA LEU A 61 -3.10 -1.16 -9.26
C LEU A 61 -2.40 -2.45 -8.82
N LEU A 62 -2.86 -3.09 -7.74
CA LEU A 62 -2.23 -4.33 -7.25
C LEU A 62 -2.39 -5.50 -8.22
N SER A 63 -3.47 -5.52 -9.01
CA SER A 63 -3.72 -6.54 -10.03
C SER A 63 -2.90 -6.32 -11.31
N GLU A 64 -2.68 -5.07 -11.70
CA GLU A 64 -1.97 -4.68 -12.93
C GLU A 64 -0.45 -4.67 -12.75
N PHE A 65 0.03 -4.42 -11.52
CA PHE A 65 1.46 -4.29 -11.23
C PHE A 65 1.92 -5.37 -10.22
N PRO A 66 2.31 -6.58 -10.67
CA PRO A 66 2.80 -7.66 -9.81
C PRO A 66 4.01 -7.27 -8.95
N GLY A 67 4.83 -6.34 -9.44
CA GLY A 67 5.97 -5.78 -8.68
C GLY A 67 5.54 -5.05 -7.41
N ALA A 68 4.46 -4.27 -7.49
CA ALA A 68 3.89 -3.57 -6.32
C ALA A 68 3.29 -4.56 -5.32
N LEU A 69 2.59 -5.61 -5.81
CA LEU A 69 2.07 -6.68 -4.94
C LEU A 69 3.19 -7.40 -4.17
N LYS A 70 4.31 -7.72 -4.83
CA LYS A 70 5.48 -8.33 -4.18
C LYS A 70 6.12 -7.42 -3.13
N HIS A 71 6.25 -6.12 -3.43
CA HIS A 71 6.74 -5.14 -2.45
C HIS A 71 5.80 -5.00 -1.27
N LEU A 72 4.49 -4.91 -1.51
CA LEU A 72 3.48 -4.89 -0.46
C LEU A 72 3.64 -6.07 0.50
N ILE A 73 3.74 -7.29 -0.04
CA ILE A 73 3.92 -8.51 0.76
C ILE A 73 5.22 -8.45 1.56
N THR A 74 6.31 -8.01 0.95
CA THR A 74 7.62 -7.92 1.58
C THR A 74 7.64 -6.90 2.73
N LEU A 75 7.08 -5.71 2.51
CA LEU A 75 6.98 -4.66 3.52
C LEU A 75 6.04 -5.07 4.66
N CYS A 76 4.90 -5.68 4.35
CA CYS A 76 3.99 -6.21 5.35
C CYS A 76 4.62 -7.33 6.17
N ALA A 77 5.46 -8.18 5.59
CA ALA A 77 6.22 -9.17 6.34
C ALA A 77 7.26 -8.51 7.26
N ALA A 78 8.01 -7.54 6.73
CA ALA A 78 9.10 -6.88 7.44
C ALA A 78 8.64 -5.99 8.61
N SER A 79 7.55 -5.22 8.47
CA SER A 79 7.16 -4.23 9.48
C SER A 79 5.63 -4.12 9.69
N PRO A 80 5.12 -4.32 10.93
CA PRO A 80 3.71 -4.09 11.23
C PRO A 80 3.33 -2.61 11.16
N MET A 81 4.29 -1.72 11.42
CA MET A 81 4.07 -0.27 11.34
C MET A 81 3.77 0.14 9.90
N VAL A 82 4.56 -0.35 8.93
CA VAL A 82 4.35 -0.06 7.50
C VAL A 82 3.01 -0.61 7.02
N ALA A 83 2.67 -1.84 7.39
CA ALA A 83 1.35 -2.41 7.06
C ALA A 83 0.19 -1.55 7.60
N SER A 84 0.33 -1.05 8.83
CA SER A 84 -0.66 -0.17 9.45
C SER A 84 -0.75 1.20 8.76
N GLN A 85 0.39 1.73 8.30
CA GLN A 85 0.46 3.00 7.60
C GLN A 85 -0.20 2.92 6.21
N LEU A 86 0.09 1.87 5.44
CA LEU A 86 -0.53 1.62 4.14
C LEU A 86 -2.05 1.43 4.26
N ALA A 87 -2.51 0.75 5.31
CA ALA A 87 -3.95 0.59 5.57
C ALA A 87 -4.65 1.93 5.91
N ARG A 88 -3.95 2.86 6.58
CA ARG A 88 -4.47 4.19 6.92
C ARG A 88 -4.38 5.19 5.76
N HIS A 89 -3.34 5.07 4.93
CA HIS A 89 -3.05 5.95 3.81
C HIS A 89 -2.84 5.15 2.51
N PRO A 90 -3.92 4.65 1.88
CA PRO A 90 -3.82 3.83 0.67
C PRO A 90 -3.15 4.51 -0.53
N LEU A 91 -3.06 5.85 -0.55
CA LEU A 91 -2.31 6.59 -1.57
C LEU A 91 -0.83 6.18 -1.64
N LEU A 92 -0.27 5.69 -0.53
CA LEU A 92 1.11 5.21 -0.47
C LEU A 92 1.32 3.91 -1.25
N LEU A 93 0.24 3.26 -1.74
CA LEU A 93 0.36 2.13 -2.65
C LEU A 93 0.96 2.54 -3.99
N ASP A 94 0.80 3.80 -4.40
CA ASP A 94 1.37 4.34 -5.64
C ASP A 94 2.90 4.39 -5.56
N GLU A 95 3.45 4.63 -4.36
CA GLU A 95 4.90 4.57 -4.11
C GLU A 95 5.47 3.17 -4.31
N LEU A 96 4.64 2.12 -4.22
CA LEU A 96 5.07 0.73 -4.48
C LEU A 96 5.34 0.43 -5.96
N LEU A 97 4.98 1.34 -6.86
CA LEU A 97 5.20 1.19 -8.30
C LEU A 97 6.64 1.49 -8.70
N ASP A 98 7.36 2.31 -7.94
CA ASP A 98 8.76 2.65 -8.22
C ASP A 98 9.68 2.23 -7.05
N PRO A 99 10.36 1.08 -7.14
CA PRO A 99 11.31 0.67 -6.11
C PRO A 99 12.51 1.63 -5.96
N ASN A 100 12.83 2.44 -6.97
CA ASN A 100 13.95 3.39 -6.87
C ASN A 100 13.64 4.56 -5.93
N THR A 101 12.38 4.97 -5.77
CA THR A 101 11.99 6.03 -4.83
C THR A 101 11.80 5.49 -3.41
N LEU A 102 11.42 4.22 -3.25
CA LEU A 102 11.18 3.59 -1.95
C LEU A 102 12.44 3.26 -1.14
N TYR A 103 13.53 2.88 -1.82
CA TYR A 103 14.80 2.50 -1.16
C TYR A 103 15.85 3.61 -1.18
N GLN A 104 15.56 4.74 -1.83
CA GLN A 104 16.34 5.95 -1.70
C GLN A 104 15.68 6.83 -0.65
N PRO A 105 16.15 6.83 0.62
CA PRO A 105 15.74 7.89 1.52
C PRO A 105 16.09 9.20 0.83
N THR A 106 15.10 10.09 0.67
CA THR A 106 15.34 11.45 0.21
C THR A 106 16.54 11.97 0.99
N ALA A 107 17.61 12.33 0.27
CA ALA A 107 18.81 12.80 0.90
C ALA A 107 18.42 13.91 1.90
N THR A 108 18.95 13.82 3.12
CA THR A 108 18.62 14.73 4.23
C THR A 108 19.00 16.19 3.92
N ASP A 109 19.56 16.48 2.75
CA ASP A 109 19.89 17.83 2.29
C ASP A 109 18.70 18.60 1.68
N ALA A 110 17.67 17.93 1.17
CA ALA A 110 16.52 18.60 0.55
C ALA A 110 15.56 19.27 1.56
N TYR A 111 15.62 18.92 2.85
CA TYR A 111 14.73 19.51 3.86
C TYR A 111 15.19 20.91 4.32
N ARG A 112 16.43 21.33 4.02
CA ARG A 112 16.91 22.68 4.37
C ARG A 112 16.57 23.74 3.33
N ASP A 113 16.44 23.38 2.06
CA ASP A 113 16.29 24.38 0.99
C ASP A 113 14.85 24.90 0.84
N GLU A 114 13.83 24.10 1.14
CA GLU A 114 12.45 24.60 1.09
C GLU A 114 12.15 25.62 2.21
N LEU A 115 12.74 25.47 3.40
CA LEU A 115 12.58 26.43 4.50
C LEU A 115 13.29 27.77 4.25
N ALA A 116 14.33 27.81 3.43
CA ALA A 116 15.01 29.06 3.09
C ALA A 116 14.15 29.98 2.21
N SER A 117 13.30 29.40 1.34
CA SER A 117 12.42 30.17 0.44
C SER A 117 11.26 30.88 1.15
N VAL A 118 10.80 30.36 2.30
CA VAL A 118 9.70 30.97 3.09
C VAL A 118 10.22 32.04 4.06
N SER A 119 11.45 31.92 4.58
CA SER A 119 12.01 32.93 5.50
C SER A 119 12.53 34.19 4.80
N ALA A 120 12.82 34.15 3.49
CA ALA A 120 13.30 35.31 2.75
C ALA A 120 12.21 36.33 2.37
N ALA A 121 10.93 35.93 2.40
CA ALA A 121 9.80 36.81 2.08
C ALA A 121 9.32 37.70 3.24
N GLY A 122 9.85 37.50 4.47
CA GLY A 122 9.42 38.21 5.68
C GLY A 122 10.40 39.25 6.25
N ALA A 123 11.65 39.29 5.79
CA ALA A 123 12.70 40.17 6.32
C ALA A 123 13.10 41.23 5.29
N GLY A 124 12.16 42.12 4.97
CA GLY A 124 12.36 43.20 4.00
C GLY A 124 11.30 44.27 4.09
N ARG A 125 10.89 44.66 5.31
CA ARG A 125 10.27 45.96 5.56
C ARG A 125 11.36 46.89 6.10
N GLY A 126 11.60 47.98 5.41
CA GLY A 126 12.46 49.10 5.83
C GLY A 126 12.28 50.25 4.87
#